data_AF-A0A974I671-F1
#
_entry.id   AF-A0A974I671-F1
#
_cell.length_a   1.000
_cell.length_b   1.000
_cell.length_c   1.000
_cell.angle_alpha   90.00
_cell.angle_beta   90.00
_cell.angle_gamma   90.00
#
_symmetry.space_group_name_H-M   'P 1'
#
loop_
_entity.id
_entity.type
_entity.pdbx_description
1 polymer ?
#
loop_
_entity_poly.entity_id
_entity_poly.type
_entity_poly.pdbx_seq_one_letter_code
_entity_poly.pdbx_strand_id
1 'polypeptide(L)' 'MTQLVRCLRRTIREAEWTDKCPPGWSLINGKCYFFSNERKTQWESDSFCHRNKGQLATVKPSDATLQ' A
#
# COMPACT_ATOMS: atom_id res chain seq x y z
N MET A 1 -3.80 1.23 -35.71
CA MET A 1 -4.80 1.12 -34.61
C MET A 1 -4.33 0.26 -33.43
N THR A 2 -3.55 -0.81 -33.64
CA THR A 2 -3.08 -1.74 -32.60
C THR A 2 -2.07 -1.16 -31.58
N GLN A 3 -1.25 -0.18 -31.99
CA GLN A 3 -0.29 0.51 -31.12
C GLN A 3 -0.98 1.26 -29.96
N LEU A 4 -2.10 1.93 -30.27
CA LEU A 4 -2.92 2.69 -29.32
C LEU A 4 -3.55 1.77 -28.27
N VAL A 5 -4.04 0.59 -28.69
CA VAL A 5 -4.60 -0.43 -27.77
C VAL A 5 -3.54 -1.02 -26.85
N ARG A 6 -2.30 -1.19 -27.33
CA ARG A 6 -1.18 -1.65 -26.48
C ARG A 6 -0.80 -0.61 -25.41
N CYS A 7 -0.79 0.67 -25.78
CA CYS A 7 -0.54 1.76 -24.84
C CYS A 7 -1.67 1.88 -23.81
N LEU A 8 -2.92 1.83 -24.28
CA LEU A 8 -4.12 1.86 -23.43
C LEU A 8 -4.16 0.70 -22.42
N ARG A 9 -3.79 -0.52 -22.83
CA ARG A 9 -3.65 -1.66 -21.91
C ARG A 9 -2.55 -1.49 -20.88
N ARG A 10 -1.47 -0.74 -21.19
CA ARG A 10 -0.42 -0.43 -20.22
C ARG A 10 -0.93 0.58 -19.20
N THR A 11 -1.52 1.68 -19.63
CA THR A 11 -2.06 2.70 -18.72
C THR A 11 -3.20 2.20 -17.85
N ILE A 12 -4.08 1.32 -18.35
CA ILE A 12 -5.13 0.68 -17.53
C ILE A 12 -4.51 -0.17 -16.40
N ARG A 13 -3.44 -0.94 -16.68
CA ARG A 13 -2.76 -1.74 -15.64
C ARG A 13 -2.13 -0.87 -14.54
N GLU A 14 -1.56 0.27 -14.91
CA GLU A 14 -1.00 1.23 -13.95
C GLU A 14 -2.11 1.88 -13.10
N ALA A 15 -3.26 2.20 -13.71
CA ALA A 15 -4.42 2.75 -13.00
C ALA A 15 -5.09 1.73 -12.07
N GLU A 16 -5.17 0.46 -12.46
CA GLU A 16 -5.63 -0.61 -11.58
C GLU A 16 -4.71 -0.82 -10.36
N TRP A 17 -3.42 -0.44 -10.46
CA TRP A 17 -2.51 -0.49 -9.32
C TRP A 17 -2.83 0.60 -8.29
N THR A 18 -3.24 1.79 -8.73
CA THR A 18 -3.77 2.84 -7.84
C THR A 18 -5.13 2.49 -7.23
N ASP A 19 -5.89 1.56 -7.81
CA ASP A 19 -7.17 1.08 -7.25
C ASP A 19 -7.03 0.01 -6.16
N LYS A 20 -5.87 -0.64 -6.02
CA LYS A 20 -5.69 -1.73 -5.03
C LYS A 20 -5.49 -1.24 -3.60
N CYS A 21 -4.94 -0.04 -3.42
CA CYS A 21 -4.66 0.54 -2.12
C CYS A 21 -5.10 1.99 -2.05
N PRO A 22 -5.50 2.49 -0.86
CA PRO A 22 -5.80 3.91 -0.70
C PRO A 22 -4.60 4.79 -1.09
N PRO A 23 -4.83 6.04 -1.52
CA PRO A 23 -3.75 6.97 -1.83
C PRO A 23 -2.73 7.08 -0.69
N GLY A 24 -1.44 6.98 -1.03
CA GLY A 24 -0.34 7.01 -0.06
C GLY A 24 -0.02 5.69 0.63
N TRP A 25 -0.68 4.59 0.24
CA TRP A 25 -0.38 3.24 0.71
C TRP A 25 0.35 2.42 -0.36
N SER A 26 1.27 1.56 0.08
CA SER A 26 2.06 0.68 -0.79
C SER A 26 1.49 -0.73 -0.81
N LEU A 27 1.23 -1.27 -2.00
CA LEU A 27 0.85 -2.66 -2.19
C LEU A 27 2.07 -3.57 -2.12
N ILE A 28 2.15 -4.41 -1.09
CA ILE A 28 3.23 -5.38 -0.88
C ILE A 28 2.59 -6.74 -0.60
N ASN A 29 2.92 -7.75 -1.41
CA ASN A 29 2.42 -9.12 -1.26
C ASN A 29 0.88 -9.22 -1.09
N GLY A 30 0.14 -8.41 -1.83
CA GLY A 30 -1.33 -8.41 -1.81
C GLY A 30 -1.96 -7.68 -0.62
N LYS A 31 -1.16 -6.99 0.21
CA LYS A 31 -1.63 -6.16 1.33
C LYS A 31 -1.17 -4.72 1.17
N CYS A 32 -1.98 -3.78 1.66
CA CYS A 32 -1.65 -2.36 1.66
C CYS A 32 -0.97 -1.97 2.96
N TYR A 33 0.18 -1.29 2.87
CA TYR A 33 0.93 -0.79 4.01
C TYR A 33 1.07 0.72 3.96
N PHE A 34 1.00 1.35 5.11
CA PHE A 34 1.27 2.78 5.28
C PHE A 34 2.56 2.95 6.08
N PHE A 35 3.50 3.73 5.55
CA PHE A 35 4.76 4.04 6.21
C PHE A 35 4.75 5.49 6.67
N SER A 36 5.03 5.70 7.96
CA SER A 36 5.18 7.02 8.56
C SER A 36 6.60 7.20 9.07
N ASN A 37 7.18 8.38 8.81
CA ASN A 37 8.47 8.79 9.39
C ASN A 37 8.31 9.38 10.81
N GLU A 38 7.08 9.55 11.28
CA GLU A 38 6.81 10.08 12.61
C GLU A 38 6.99 9.00 13.67
N ARG A 39 7.86 9.26 14.65
CA ARG A 39 8.01 8.37 15.81
C ARG A 39 6.83 8.57 16.74
N LYS A 40 6.06 7.51 16.94
CA LYS A 40 4.92 7.44 17.87
C LYS A 40 5.13 6.29 18.86
N THR A 41 4.47 6.37 20.01
CA THR A 41 4.31 5.20 20.88
C THR A 41 3.47 4.13 20.19
N GLN A 42 3.53 2.90 20.68
CA GLN A 42 2.75 1.80 20.11
C GLN A 42 1.23 2.10 20.17
N TRP A 43 0.76 2.66 21.29
CA TRP A 43 -0.64 3.04 21.46
C TRP A 43 -1.09 4.14 20.48
N GLU A 44 -0.28 5.19 20.30
CA GLU A 44 -0.58 6.25 19.33
C GLU A 44 -0.60 5.73 17.89
N SER A 45 0.33 4.82 17.56
CA SER A 45 0.41 4.19 16.24
C SER A 45 -0.81 3.32 15.96
N ASP A 46 -1.23 2.53 16.94
CA ASP A 46 -2.42 1.68 16.86
C ASP A 46 -3.70 2.52 16.71
N SER A 47 -3.86 3.56 17.53
CA SER A 47 -4.99 4.49 17.41
C SER A 47 -5.01 5.19 16.05
N PHE A 48 -3.85 5.57 15.50
CA PHE A 48 -3.74 6.16 14.16
C PHE A 48 -4.20 5.17 13.08
N CYS A 49 -3.71 3.93 13.11
CA CYS A 49 -4.10 2.90 12.15
C CYS A 49 -5.61 2.64 12.20
N HIS A 50 -6.19 2.51 13.39
CA HIS A 50 -7.63 2.30 13.56
C HIS A 50 -8.48 3.45 13.00
N ARG A 51 -8.09 4.71 13.24
CA ARG A 51 -8.77 5.89 12.67
C ARG A 51 -8.74 5.91 11.15
N ASN A 52 -7.70 5.32 10.54
CA ASN A 52 -7.54 5.19 9.10
C ASN A 52 -8.08 3.86 8.54
N LYS A 53 -8.93 3.15 9.29
CA LYS A 53 -9.52 1.84 8.90
C LYS A 53 -8.47 0.76 8.60
N GLY A 54 -7.29 0.88 9.20
CA GLY A 54 -6.21 -0.10 9.14
C GLY A 54 -5.92 -0.71 10.52
N GLN A 55 -4.84 -1.48 10.58
CA GLN A 55 -4.30 -2.09 11.79
C GLN A 55 -2.80 -1.85 11.84
N LEU A 56 -2.24 -1.77 13.04
CA LEU A 56 -0.80 -1.60 13.21
C LEU A 56 -0.05 -2.80 12.63
N ALA A 57 0.86 -2.54 11.68
CA ALA A 57 1.63 -3.59 11.03
C ALA A 57 2.54 -4.30 12.03
N THR A 58 2.56 -5.64 11.98
CA THR A 58 3.53 -6.46 12.72
C THR A 58 4.49 -7.06 11.71
N VAL A 59 5.77 -6.71 11.79
CA VAL A 59 6.79 -7.26 10.90
C VAL A 59 7.22 -8.62 11.42
N LYS A 60 6.99 -9.67 10.61
CA LYS A 60 7.48 -11.02 10.91
C LYS A 60 8.76 -11.31 10.13
N PRO A 61 9.60 -12.27 10.57
CA PRO A 61 10.78 -12.69 9.81
C PRO A 61 10.47 -13.16 8.39
N SER A 62 9.25 -13.67 8.15
CA SER A 62 8.77 -14.06 6.83
C SER A 62 8.49 -12.87 5.90
N ASP A 63 8.38 -11.67 6.44
CA ASP A 63 8.07 -10.45 5.70
C ASP A 63 9.36 -9.76 5.22
N ALA A 64 10.24 -10.53 4.59
CA ALA A 64 11.56 -10.05 4.12
C ALA A 64 11.49 -8.87 3.13
N THR A 65 10.28 -8.56 2.62
CA THR A 65 10.00 -7.46 1.70
C THR A 65 9.55 -6.17 2.39
N LEU A 66 9.35 -6.19 3.72
CA LEU A 66 8.95 -5.01 4.54
C LEU A 66 10.15 -4.30 5.21
N GLN A 67 11.35 -4.49 4.68
CA GLN A 67 12.59 -3.84 5.15
C GLN A 67 12.90 -2.58 4.36
#